data_AF-A0A8C8J2N4-F1
#
_entry.id   AF-A0A8C8J2N4-F1
#
_cell.length_a   1.000
_cell.length_b   1.000
_cell.length_c   1.000
_cell.angle_alpha   90.00
_cell.angle_beta   90.00
_cell.angle_gamma   90.00
#
_symmetry.space_group_name_H-M   'P 1'
#
loop_
_entity.id
_entity.type
_entity.pdbx_description
1 polymer ?
#
loop_
_entity_poly.entity_id
_entity_poly.type
_entity_poly.pdbx_seq_one_letter_code
_entity_poly.pdbx_strand_id
1 'polypeptide(L)'
;SVPPFCFFSLSLSFFLSLSLSLSVALSFSLSLSFSLSPSLSLSSLSLSLSACMGFVISIILSLKCIYWGCVFQFLWRFRFLMYLQEYEARAGKAGSGGTSPTQPQHGRRKNLDFEPLSTTALILEDRPSNLPAKPVEEAQRHRQEYDEMVAEAKKRELKEAQRKRKEMKERFKQEDSIANAMVVWNHDILPNWDNMRNTRRVRELWWQGLPPNVRGKVWSLAIGNELNITPELYDIFLSRAKERWRSFSETGSEADDGASLADRESSLDLIKLDISRTFPPLFIFQKGGPYHDLLHSVLGAYTCYRPDVGYVQGMSFIAAVLILNLEEADAFIAFANLLNKPCQLAFFRVDHDLMLKYFAAFEVFFEENLPRLFNHFQISNLTPDLYLIDWIFTLYSKSLPLDVACRVWDVFCRDGEEFLFRTGLGILRLYEDVLLQMDFIHSAQFLTRLPEDIDSDRLFACIVAMPMLNGNKKWSQVKNGDVCTE
;
A
#
# COMPACT_ATOMS: atom_id res chain seq x y z
N SER A 1 -28.24 29.20 7.01
CA SER A 1 -27.65 27.94 6.56
C SER A 1 -27.03 28.16 5.19
N VAL A 2 -25.73 28.44 5.14
CA VAL A 2 -25.01 28.60 3.86
C VAL A 2 -24.71 27.19 3.32
N PRO A 3 -25.01 26.89 2.04
CA PRO A 3 -24.77 25.56 1.48
C PRO A 3 -23.26 25.24 1.44
N PRO A 4 -22.88 23.97 1.68
CA PRO A 4 -21.47 23.52 1.77
C PRO A 4 -20.66 23.77 0.49
N PHE A 5 -21.30 23.99 -0.66
CA PHE A 5 -20.66 24.43 -1.90
C PHE A 5 -19.98 25.80 -1.80
N CYS A 6 -20.50 26.72 -0.98
CA CYS A 6 -19.89 28.04 -0.80
C CYS A 6 -18.57 27.96 -0.03
N PHE A 7 -18.45 27.10 0.99
CA PHE A 7 -17.18 26.89 1.71
C PHE A 7 -16.11 26.27 0.80
N PHE A 8 -16.50 25.38 -0.12
CA PHE A 8 -15.58 24.74 -1.07
C PHE A 8 -15.06 25.72 -2.13
N SER A 9 -15.94 26.57 -2.67
CA SER A 9 -15.55 27.61 -3.63
C SER A 9 -14.69 28.70 -2.98
N LEU A 10 -15.00 29.10 -1.74
CA LEU A 10 -14.19 30.04 -0.96
C LEU A 10 -12.84 29.45 -0.58
N SER A 11 -12.76 28.17 -0.21
CA SER A 11 -11.50 27.50 0.13
C SER A 11 -10.61 27.30 -1.11
N LEU A 12 -11.16 26.86 -2.24
CA LEU A 12 -10.42 26.73 -3.50
C LEU A 12 -9.93 28.09 -4.02
N SER A 13 -10.77 29.13 -3.93
CA SER A 13 -10.40 30.50 -4.29
C SER A 13 -9.34 31.06 -3.34
N PHE A 14 -9.42 30.75 -2.04
CA PHE A 14 -8.41 31.15 -1.04
C PHE A 14 -7.07 30.45 -1.27
N PHE A 15 -7.06 29.15 -1.59
CA PHE A 15 -5.84 28.40 -1.90
C PHE A 15 -5.22 28.81 -3.24
N LEU A 16 -6.03 29.06 -4.28
CA LEU A 16 -5.55 29.61 -5.55
C LEU A 16 -4.99 31.02 -5.37
N SER A 17 -5.65 31.85 -4.56
CA SER A 17 -5.19 33.20 -4.23
C SER A 17 -3.89 33.17 -3.41
N LEU A 18 -3.77 32.25 -2.44
CA LEU A 18 -2.56 32.09 -1.62
C LEU A 18 -1.39 31.57 -2.45
N SER A 19 -1.63 30.62 -3.36
CA SER A 19 -0.65 30.11 -4.33
C SER A 19 -0.17 31.21 -5.29
N LEU A 20 -1.10 32.01 -5.82
CA LEU A 20 -0.76 33.14 -6.68
C LEU A 20 0.01 34.23 -5.93
N SER A 21 -0.40 34.51 -4.68
CA SER A 21 0.25 35.51 -3.81
C SER A 21 1.65 35.09 -3.41
N LEU A 22 1.89 33.81 -3.09
CA LEU A 22 3.23 33.29 -2.83
C LEU A 22 4.10 33.35 -4.09
N SER A 23 3.55 33.00 -5.26
CA SER A 23 4.29 33.04 -6.53
C SER A 23 4.69 34.47 -6.92
N VAL A 24 3.81 35.44 -6.69
CA VAL A 24 4.09 36.87 -6.89
C VAL A 24 5.09 37.38 -5.86
N ALA A 25 4.96 37.02 -4.58
CA ALA A 25 5.90 37.43 -3.53
C ALA A 25 7.31 36.86 -3.74
N LEU A 26 7.42 35.64 -4.24
CA LEU A 26 8.68 35.02 -4.67
C LEU A 26 9.27 35.76 -5.88
N SER A 27 8.46 36.06 -6.90
CA SER A 27 8.91 36.81 -8.09
C SER A 27 9.38 38.23 -7.74
N PHE A 28 8.72 38.88 -6.78
CA PHE A 28 9.09 40.20 -6.27
C PHE A 28 10.36 40.15 -5.42
N SER A 29 10.52 39.15 -4.55
CA SER A 29 11.74 38.95 -3.76
C SER A 29 12.96 38.61 -4.64
N LEU A 30 12.77 37.83 -5.71
CA LEU A 30 13.80 37.57 -6.72
C LEU A 30 14.22 38.87 -7.44
N SER A 31 13.24 39.70 -7.82
CA SER A 31 13.50 40.98 -8.50
C SER A 31 14.17 42.01 -7.57
N LEU A 32 13.81 42.04 -6.29
CA LEU A 32 14.42 42.92 -5.29
C LEU A 32 15.86 42.48 -4.97
N SER A 33 16.11 41.15 -4.89
CA SER A 33 17.44 40.59 -4.65
C SER A 33 18.41 40.87 -5.81
N PHE A 34 17.91 40.93 -7.06
CA PHE A 34 18.70 41.32 -8.23
C PHE A 34 19.04 42.82 -8.27
N SER A 35 18.18 43.68 -7.70
CA SER A 35 18.39 45.14 -7.65
C SER A 35 19.26 45.60 -6.47
N LEU A 36 19.28 44.88 -5.34
CA LEU A 36 19.91 45.35 -4.09
C LEU A 36 21.37 44.91 -3.89
N SER A 37 21.95 44.05 -4.73
CA SER A 37 23.35 43.60 -4.52
C SER A 37 24.05 43.17 -5.83
N PRO A 38 24.69 44.09 -6.56
CA PRO A 38 25.43 43.77 -7.79
C PRO A 38 26.79 43.07 -7.57
N SER A 39 27.13 42.63 -6.35
CA SER A 39 28.48 42.14 -5.99
C SER A 39 28.57 40.72 -5.43
N LEU A 40 27.50 39.92 -5.49
CA LEU A 40 27.55 38.50 -5.08
C LEU A 40 27.83 37.59 -6.29
N SER A 41 28.78 36.65 -6.14
CA SER A 41 29.16 35.72 -7.21
C SER A 41 27.96 34.90 -7.69
N LEU A 42 27.78 34.78 -9.02
CA LEU A 42 26.68 34.03 -9.66
C LEU A 42 26.50 32.60 -9.13
N SER A 43 27.59 31.96 -8.67
CA SER A 43 27.59 30.59 -8.14
C SER A 43 26.94 30.44 -6.76
N SER A 44 27.06 31.44 -5.88
CA SER A 44 26.47 31.37 -4.53
C SER A 44 24.97 31.66 -4.55
N LEU A 45 24.53 32.55 -5.45
CA LEU A 45 23.10 32.80 -5.68
C LEU A 45 22.41 31.59 -6.34
N SER A 46 23.03 30.92 -7.31
CA SER A 46 22.39 29.78 -7.98
C SER A 46 22.16 28.59 -7.03
N LEU A 47 23.09 28.32 -6.11
CA LEU A 47 22.94 27.27 -5.10
C LEU A 47 21.81 27.60 -4.10
N SER A 48 21.75 28.85 -3.61
CA SER A 48 20.70 29.28 -2.69
C SER A 48 19.31 29.29 -3.34
N LEU A 49 19.22 29.68 -4.62
CA LEU A 49 17.98 29.65 -5.40
C LEU A 49 17.52 28.23 -5.70
N SER A 50 18.44 27.32 -6.02
CA SER A 50 18.12 25.90 -6.23
C SER A 50 17.61 25.24 -4.94
N ALA A 51 18.24 25.53 -3.80
CA ALA A 51 17.81 25.04 -2.50
C ALA A 51 16.44 25.59 -2.08
N CYS A 52 16.19 26.90 -2.26
CA CYS A 52 14.89 27.50 -1.99
C CYS A 52 13.79 26.97 -2.92
N MET A 53 14.06 26.83 -4.22
CA MET A 53 13.11 26.24 -5.18
C MET A 53 12.81 24.78 -4.85
N GLY A 54 13.81 23.99 -4.48
CA GLY A 54 13.62 22.60 -4.03
C GLY A 54 12.76 22.51 -2.77
N PHE A 55 12.98 23.39 -1.80
CA PHE A 55 12.20 23.44 -0.56
C PHE A 55 10.73 23.84 -0.82
N VAL A 56 10.51 24.84 -1.68
CA VAL A 56 9.15 25.28 -2.07
C VAL A 56 8.41 24.20 -2.86
N ILE A 57 9.08 23.52 -3.80
CA ILE A 57 8.50 22.39 -4.54
C ILE A 57 8.14 21.24 -3.59
N SER A 58 9.00 20.93 -2.62
CA SER A 58 8.73 19.91 -1.61
C SER A 58 7.50 20.26 -0.77
N ILE A 59 7.37 21.52 -0.32
CA ILE A 59 6.19 21.97 0.44
C ILE A 59 4.92 21.89 -0.42
N ILE A 60 4.98 22.29 -1.69
CA ILE A 60 3.84 22.22 -2.60
C ILE A 60 3.42 20.77 -2.86
N LEU A 61 4.38 19.84 -3.02
CA LEU A 61 4.10 18.42 -3.18
C LEU A 61 3.52 17.79 -1.92
N SER A 62 4.07 18.08 -0.74
CA SER A 62 3.54 17.63 0.54
C SER A 62 2.13 18.16 0.80
N LEU A 63 1.87 19.43 0.51
CA LEU A 63 0.53 20.02 0.63
C LEU A 63 -0.45 19.44 -0.39
N LYS A 64 -0.01 19.11 -1.61
CA LYS A 64 -0.83 18.38 -2.59
C LYS A 64 -1.13 16.95 -2.14
N CYS A 65 -0.18 16.24 -1.55
CA CYS A 65 -0.39 14.89 -1.01
C CYS A 65 -1.36 14.91 0.19
N ILE A 66 -1.21 15.87 1.12
CA ILE A 66 -2.14 16.05 2.24
C ILE A 66 -3.53 16.43 1.72
N TYR A 67 -3.62 17.37 0.77
CA TYR A 67 -4.88 17.78 0.17
C TYR A 67 -5.57 16.60 -0.54
N TRP A 68 -4.86 15.84 -1.38
CA TRP A 68 -5.44 14.69 -2.07
C TRP A 68 -5.75 13.51 -1.13
N GLY A 69 -4.96 13.30 -0.08
CA GLY A 69 -5.27 12.32 0.97
C GLY A 69 -6.53 12.67 1.75
N CYS A 70 -6.64 13.91 2.23
CA CYS A 70 -7.83 14.41 2.89
C CYS A 70 -9.04 14.46 1.96
N VAL A 71 -8.86 14.85 0.69
CA VAL A 71 -9.92 14.86 -0.32
C VAL A 71 -10.36 13.44 -0.66
N PHE A 72 -9.47 12.47 -0.75
CA PHE A 72 -9.84 11.07 -0.99
C PHE A 72 -10.64 10.50 0.19
N GLN A 73 -10.17 10.72 1.42
CA GLN A 73 -10.86 10.25 2.62
C GLN A 73 -12.20 10.96 2.85
N PHE A 74 -12.28 12.26 2.53
CA PHE A 74 -13.51 13.05 2.61
C PHE A 74 -14.49 12.73 1.49
N LEU A 75 -14.05 12.63 0.23
CA LEU A 75 -14.89 12.23 -0.90
C LEU A 75 -15.40 10.80 -0.72
N TRP A 76 -14.59 9.90 -0.15
CA TRP A 76 -15.04 8.56 0.16
C TRP A 76 -16.08 8.55 1.29
N ARG A 77 -15.87 9.29 2.39
CA ARG A 77 -16.89 9.47 3.46
C ARG A 77 -18.16 10.16 2.97
N PHE A 78 -18.04 11.17 2.12
CA PHE A 78 -19.18 11.94 1.59
C PHE A 78 -19.99 11.12 0.57
N ARG A 79 -19.30 10.41 -0.34
CA ARG A 79 -19.93 9.47 -1.27
C ARG A 79 -20.57 8.29 -0.55
N PHE A 80 -19.99 7.86 0.58
CA PHE A 80 -20.59 6.88 1.49
C PHE A 80 -21.87 7.39 2.15
N LEU A 81 -21.90 8.63 2.66
CA LEU A 81 -23.11 9.24 3.22
C LEU A 81 -24.21 9.42 2.17
N MET A 82 -23.85 9.81 0.95
CA MET A 82 -24.80 9.90 -0.16
C MET A 82 -25.34 8.52 -0.58
N TYR A 83 -24.50 7.50 -0.56
CA TYR A 83 -24.91 6.12 -0.86
C TYR A 83 -25.80 5.52 0.24
N LEU A 84 -25.51 5.80 1.51
CA LEU A 84 -26.38 5.45 2.65
C LEU A 84 -27.75 6.09 2.53
N GLN A 85 -27.80 7.37 2.15
CA GLN A 85 -29.04 8.10 1.96
C GLN A 85 -29.84 7.57 0.75
N GLU A 86 -29.17 7.17 -0.34
CA GLU A 86 -29.81 6.47 -1.46
C GLU A 86 -30.26 5.05 -1.11
N TYR A 87 -29.51 4.32 -0.29
CA TYR A 87 -29.89 2.99 0.19
C TYR A 87 -31.11 3.04 1.10
N GLU A 88 -31.16 3.98 2.06
CA GLU A 88 -32.33 4.21 2.91
C GLU A 88 -33.56 4.64 2.08
N ALA A 89 -33.36 5.49 1.05
CA ALA A 89 -34.42 5.87 0.12
C ALA A 89 -34.92 4.70 -0.76
N ARG A 90 -34.08 3.70 -1.04
CA ARG A 90 -34.45 2.47 -1.75
C ARG A 90 -35.09 1.44 -0.84
N ALA A 91 -34.62 1.31 0.41
CA ALA A 91 -35.20 0.45 1.43
C ALA A 91 -36.60 0.91 1.86
N GLY A 92 -36.85 2.23 1.91
CA GLY A 92 -38.17 2.82 2.17
C GLY A 92 -39.20 2.65 1.03
N LYS A 93 -38.77 2.21 -0.16
CA LYS A 93 -39.64 1.98 -1.32
C LYS A 93 -40.02 0.51 -1.55
N ALA A 94 -39.54 -0.42 -0.70
CA ALA A 94 -39.92 -1.83 -0.74
C ALA A 94 -41.27 -2.14 -0.04
N GLY A 95 -42.11 -1.12 0.14
CA GLY A 95 -43.36 -1.21 0.91
C GLY A 95 -44.51 -0.38 0.34
N SER A 96 -44.73 -0.37 -0.98
CA SER A 96 -46.05 -0.08 -1.57
C SER A 96 -46.08 -0.48 -3.04
N GLY A 97 -47.02 -1.36 -3.39
CA GLY A 97 -47.24 -1.80 -4.76
C GLY A 97 -48.01 -0.77 -5.59
N GLY A 98 -47.90 -0.92 -6.91
CA GLY A 98 -48.94 -0.46 -7.85
C GLY A 98 -48.49 0.48 -8.97
N THR A 99 -48.65 -0.03 -10.19
CA THR A 99 -48.96 0.66 -11.48
C THR A 99 -47.87 1.46 -12.21
N SER A 100 -47.38 0.86 -13.30
CA SER A 100 -47.11 1.51 -14.61
C SER A 100 -48.44 1.90 -15.29
N PRO A 101 -48.50 2.63 -16.44
CA PRO A 101 -47.43 3.15 -17.32
C PRO A 101 -47.64 4.61 -17.82
N THR A 102 -46.60 5.26 -18.37
CA THR A 102 -46.63 5.98 -19.67
C THR A 102 -45.28 6.60 -20.04
N GLN A 103 -44.81 6.35 -21.26
CA GLN A 103 -43.72 7.11 -21.91
C GLN A 103 -44.25 8.44 -22.48
N PRO A 104 -43.36 9.45 -22.60
CA PRO A 104 -43.36 10.27 -23.81
C PRO A 104 -41.99 10.30 -24.49
N GLN A 105 -42.04 10.15 -25.83
CA GLN A 105 -40.96 10.43 -26.77
C GLN A 105 -40.55 11.91 -26.73
N HIS A 106 -39.25 12.21 -26.71
CA HIS A 106 -38.68 13.34 -27.48
C HIS A 106 -37.14 13.28 -27.55
N GLY A 107 -36.60 13.64 -28.73
CA GLY A 107 -35.31 14.33 -28.81
C GLY A 107 -34.09 13.51 -29.22
N ARG A 108 -34.01 13.17 -30.51
CA ARG A 108 -32.80 12.69 -31.21
C ARG A 108 -31.67 13.73 -31.07
N ARG A 109 -30.77 13.60 -30.08
CA ARG A 109 -29.51 14.35 -30.03
C ARG A 109 -28.48 13.66 -30.91
N LYS A 110 -27.97 14.41 -31.89
CA LYS A 110 -26.91 14.02 -32.82
C LYS A 110 -25.69 13.54 -32.05
N ASN A 111 -25.11 12.42 -32.49
CA ASN A 111 -23.75 12.01 -32.14
C ASN A 111 -22.81 13.17 -32.47
N LEU A 112 -22.22 13.78 -31.44
CA LEU A 112 -20.97 14.50 -31.59
C LEU A 112 -19.89 13.44 -31.43
N ASP A 113 -19.35 12.98 -32.55
CA ASP A 113 -18.16 12.15 -32.55
C ASP A 113 -17.05 12.93 -31.84
N PHE A 114 -16.57 12.36 -30.73
CA PHE A 114 -15.44 12.88 -29.98
C PHE A 114 -14.18 12.61 -30.80
N GLU A 115 -13.75 13.59 -31.57
CA GLU A 115 -12.42 13.59 -32.19
C GLU A 115 -11.40 13.92 -31.09
N PRO A 116 -10.48 13.01 -30.73
CA PRO A 116 -9.44 13.34 -29.79
C PRO A 116 -8.54 14.40 -30.45
N LEU A 117 -8.50 15.59 -29.85
CA LEU A 117 -7.54 16.65 -30.17
C LEU A 117 -6.13 16.06 -30.03
N SER A 118 -5.54 15.66 -31.16
CA SER A 118 -4.25 14.98 -31.22
C SER A 118 -3.11 16.00 -31.06
N THR A 119 -2.11 15.63 -30.28
CA THR A 119 -0.84 16.34 -30.09
C THR A 119 0.13 16.17 -31.28
N THR A 120 -0.32 15.61 -32.41
CA THR A 120 0.50 15.40 -33.63
C THR A 120 0.84 16.67 -34.42
N ALA A 121 0.68 17.86 -33.86
CA ALA A 121 1.11 19.10 -34.51
C ALA A 121 2.65 19.22 -34.50
N LEU A 122 3.32 18.38 -35.30
CA LEU A 122 4.66 18.68 -35.79
C LEU A 122 4.53 19.94 -36.65
N ILE A 123 5.00 21.07 -36.11
CA ILE A 123 4.98 22.36 -36.80
C ILE A 123 5.90 22.23 -38.02
N LEU A 124 5.31 22.16 -39.20
CA LEU A 124 6.01 22.31 -40.46
C LEU A 124 6.42 23.78 -40.59
N GLU A 125 7.68 24.09 -40.31
CA GLU A 125 8.22 25.39 -40.72
C GLU A 125 8.42 25.41 -42.23
N ASP A 126 7.97 26.49 -42.87
CA ASP A 126 8.15 26.68 -44.30
C ASP A 126 9.64 26.80 -44.65
N ARG A 127 10.01 26.19 -45.77
CA ARG A 127 11.40 26.21 -46.25
C ARG A 127 11.82 27.66 -46.51
N PRO A 128 12.97 28.11 -45.98
CA PRO A 128 13.49 29.46 -46.21
C PRO A 128 13.59 29.78 -47.71
N SER A 129 13.12 30.96 -48.11
CA SER A 129 13.04 31.43 -49.51
C SER A 129 14.38 31.48 -50.26
N ASN A 130 15.49 31.40 -49.54
CA ASN A 130 16.85 31.47 -50.07
C ASN A 130 17.41 30.11 -50.54
N LEU A 131 16.68 29.01 -50.37
CA LEU A 131 17.09 27.67 -50.79
C LEU A 131 16.43 27.27 -52.12
N PRO A 132 17.15 26.63 -53.05
CA PRO A 132 16.60 26.20 -54.34
C PRO A 132 15.41 25.25 -54.18
N ALA A 133 14.41 25.35 -55.07
CA ALA A 133 13.17 24.59 -55.00
C ALA A 133 13.42 23.09 -54.85
N LYS A 134 12.64 22.43 -53.98
CA LYS A 134 12.80 21.00 -53.71
C LYS A 134 12.41 20.22 -54.96
N PRO A 135 13.22 19.28 -55.46
CA PRO A 135 12.81 18.45 -56.58
C PRO A 135 11.51 17.70 -56.25
N VAL A 136 10.61 17.60 -57.22
CA VAL A 136 9.23 17.12 -57.04
C VAL A 136 9.19 15.73 -56.39
N GLU A 137 10.10 14.85 -56.79
CA GLU A 137 10.24 13.49 -56.24
C GLU A 137 10.62 13.48 -54.76
N GLU A 138 11.52 14.37 -54.33
CA GLU A 138 11.94 14.49 -52.93
C GLU A 138 10.84 15.12 -52.08
N ALA A 139 10.06 16.05 -52.63
CA ALA A 139 8.88 16.60 -51.97
C ALA A 139 7.76 15.57 -51.80
N GLN A 140 7.58 14.67 -52.78
CA GLN A 140 6.63 13.57 -52.69
C GLN A 140 7.06 12.53 -51.64
N ARG A 141 8.33 12.13 -51.61
CA ARG A 141 8.86 11.21 -50.60
C ARG A 141 8.66 11.73 -49.17
N HIS A 142 9.00 12.99 -48.91
CA HIS A 142 8.80 13.58 -47.58
C HIS A 142 7.33 13.67 -47.18
N ARG A 143 6.41 13.89 -48.13
CA ARG A 143 4.96 13.83 -47.84
C ARG A 143 4.53 12.42 -47.44
N GLN A 144 4.99 11.39 -48.17
CA GLN A 144 4.69 10.00 -47.85
C GLN A 144 5.24 9.61 -46.47
N GLU A 145 6.50 9.95 -46.17
CA GLU A 145 7.11 9.69 -44.85
C GLU A 145 6.37 10.41 -43.71
N TYR A 146 5.92 11.65 -43.95
CA TYR A 146 5.10 12.39 -42.99
C TYR A 146 3.74 11.73 -42.75
N ASP A 147 3.04 11.35 -43.83
CA ASP A 147 1.73 10.69 -43.73
C ASP A 147 1.85 9.34 -42.99
N GLU A 148 2.91 8.58 -43.24
CA GLU A 148 3.23 7.34 -42.53
C GLU A 148 3.50 7.58 -41.04
N MET A 149 4.32 8.58 -40.70
CA MET A 149 4.61 8.94 -39.32
C MET A 149 3.36 9.38 -38.56
N VAL A 150 2.51 10.22 -39.18
CA VAL A 150 1.25 10.66 -38.58
C VAL A 150 0.28 9.49 -38.41
N ALA A 151 0.21 8.58 -39.39
CA ALA A 151 -0.62 7.39 -39.30
C ALA A 151 -0.19 6.46 -38.15
N GLU A 152 1.12 6.24 -37.99
CA GLU A 152 1.66 5.42 -36.91
C GLU A 152 1.46 6.09 -35.53
N ALA A 153 1.63 7.42 -35.44
CA ALA A 153 1.33 8.19 -34.22
C ALA A 153 -0.15 8.06 -33.83
N LYS A 154 -1.08 8.27 -34.78
CA LYS A 154 -2.53 8.10 -34.55
C LYS A 154 -2.87 6.66 -34.12
N LYS A 155 -2.22 5.66 -34.71
CA LYS A 155 -2.41 4.24 -34.35
C LYS A 155 -1.93 3.95 -32.93
N ARG A 156 -0.81 4.52 -32.49
CA ARG A 156 -0.31 4.40 -31.11
C ARG A 156 -1.23 5.10 -30.12
N GLU A 157 -1.66 6.32 -30.42
CA GLU A 157 -2.63 7.09 -29.60
C GLU A 157 -3.95 6.31 -29.44
N LEU A 158 -4.47 5.73 -30.52
CA LEU A 158 -5.70 4.93 -30.47
C LEU A 158 -5.53 3.67 -29.60
N LYS A 159 -4.41 2.96 -29.74
CA LYS A 159 -4.11 1.78 -28.91
C LYS A 159 -3.99 2.14 -27.43
N GLU A 160 -3.30 3.24 -27.11
CA GLU A 160 -3.18 3.74 -25.74
C GLU A 160 -4.52 4.19 -25.17
N ALA A 161 -5.34 4.89 -25.96
CA ALA A 161 -6.68 5.30 -25.56
C ALA A 161 -7.59 4.09 -25.30
N GLN A 162 -7.51 3.05 -26.14
CA GLN A 162 -8.22 1.79 -25.93
C GLN A 162 -7.75 1.07 -24.66
N ARG A 163 -6.43 1.00 -24.41
CA ARG A 163 -5.85 0.42 -23.18
C ARG A 163 -6.34 1.17 -21.93
N LYS A 164 -6.21 2.50 -21.90
CA LYS A 164 -6.69 3.35 -20.81
C LYS A 164 -8.19 3.18 -20.56
N ARG A 165 -9.00 3.07 -21.63
CA ARG A 165 -10.45 2.83 -21.51
C ARG A 165 -10.77 1.45 -20.92
N LYS A 166 -9.99 0.42 -21.25
CA LYS A 166 -10.14 -0.92 -20.68
C LYS A 166 -9.82 -0.92 -19.18
N GLU A 167 -8.66 -0.37 -18.81
CA GLU A 167 -8.24 -0.26 -17.40
C GLU A 167 -9.25 0.57 -16.57
N MET A 168 -9.78 1.67 -17.13
CA MET A 168 -10.79 2.48 -16.44
C MET A 168 -12.09 1.70 -16.21
N LYS A 169 -12.52 0.87 -17.17
CA LYS A 169 -13.70 0.01 -16.99
C LYS A 169 -13.46 -1.06 -15.94
N GLU A 170 -12.27 -1.64 -15.87
CA GLU A 170 -11.89 -2.62 -14.85
C GLU A 170 -11.86 -1.99 -13.46
N ARG A 171 -11.24 -0.81 -13.31
CA ARG A 171 -11.26 -0.03 -12.06
C ARG A 171 -12.69 0.27 -11.60
N PHE A 172 -13.56 0.73 -12.50
CA PHE A 172 -14.96 0.99 -12.15
C PHE A 172 -15.71 -0.25 -11.66
N LYS A 173 -15.50 -1.41 -12.30
CA LYS A 173 -16.08 -2.68 -11.83
C LYS A 173 -15.55 -3.09 -10.46
N GLN A 174 -14.26 -2.87 -10.21
CA GLN A 174 -13.63 -3.18 -8.93
C GLN A 174 -14.18 -2.28 -7.81
N GLU A 175 -14.34 -0.98 -8.07
CA GLU A 175 -14.97 -0.03 -7.13
C GLU A 175 -16.40 -0.44 -6.79
N ASP A 176 -17.21 -0.80 -7.79
CA ASP A 176 -18.59 -1.27 -7.58
C ASP A 176 -18.63 -2.57 -6.76
N SER A 177 -17.72 -3.50 -7.06
CA SER A 177 -17.60 -4.76 -6.30
C SER A 177 -17.20 -4.50 -4.84
N ILE A 178 -16.27 -3.57 -4.58
CA ILE A 178 -15.86 -3.18 -3.22
C ILE A 178 -17.04 -2.53 -2.48
N ALA A 179 -17.78 -1.64 -3.14
CA ALA A 179 -18.95 -0.98 -2.55
C ALA A 179 -20.05 -1.97 -2.19
N ASN A 180 -20.36 -2.93 -3.07
CA ASN A 180 -21.32 -3.98 -2.80
C ASN A 180 -20.87 -4.91 -1.66
N ALA A 181 -19.59 -5.33 -1.67
CA ALA A 181 -19.02 -6.14 -0.60
C ALA A 181 -19.10 -5.41 0.76
N MET A 182 -18.80 -4.11 0.78
CA MET A 182 -18.86 -3.27 1.98
C MET A 182 -20.26 -3.26 2.62
N VAL A 183 -21.32 -3.20 1.82
CA VAL A 183 -22.70 -3.26 2.33
C VAL A 183 -22.96 -4.61 2.99
N VAL A 184 -22.63 -5.71 2.31
CA VAL A 184 -22.81 -7.08 2.82
C VAL A 184 -22.02 -7.28 4.12
N TRP A 185 -20.78 -6.80 4.17
CA TRP A 185 -19.94 -6.91 5.37
C TRP A 185 -20.53 -6.15 6.56
N ASN A 186 -20.97 -4.91 6.37
CA ASN A 186 -21.46 -4.08 7.48
C ASN A 186 -22.88 -4.45 7.95
N HIS A 187 -23.77 -4.86 7.04
CA HIS A 187 -25.18 -5.08 7.38
C HIS A 187 -25.52 -6.56 7.61
N ASP A 188 -24.82 -7.50 6.96
CA ASP A 188 -25.16 -8.92 7.06
C ASP A 188 -24.13 -9.70 7.90
N ILE A 189 -22.83 -9.50 7.63
CA ILE A 189 -21.76 -10.36 8.18
C ILE A 189 -21.33 -9.91 9.57
N LEU A 190 -20.86 -8.67 9.73
CA LEU A 190 -20.32 -8.17 11.00
C LEU A 190 -21.34 -8.23 12.16
N PRO A 191 -22.62 -7.89 11.98
CA PRO A 191 -23.62 -8.01 13.06
C PRO A 191 -23.87 -9.45 13.52
N ASN A 192 -23.60 -10.42 12.64
CA ASN A 192 -23.83 -11.85 12.88
C ASN A 192 -22.51 -12.63 12.80
N TRP A 193 -21.40 -12.00 13.21
CA TRP A 193 -20.04 -12.48 13.00
C TRP A 193 -19.85 -13.96 13.33
N ASP A 194 -20.31 -14.39 14.51
CA ASP A 194 -20.08 -15.76 14.99
C ASP A 194 -20.71 -16.83 14.13
N ASN A 195 -21.89 -16.55 13.60
CA ASN A 195 -22.64 -17.48 12.76
C ASN A 195 -22.17 -17.40 11.30
N MET A 196 -21.76 -16.23 10.84
CA MET A 196 -21.52 -15.96 9.41
C MET A 196 -20.09 -16.22 8.96
N ARG A 197 -19.08 -15.99 9.81
CA ARG A 197 -17.64 -15.98 9.41
C ARG A 197 -17.17 -17.26 8.72
N ASN A 198 -17.75 -18.40 9.08
CA ASN A 198 -17.35 -19.71 8.56
C ASN A 198 -18.19 -20.19 7.36
N THR A 199 -19.23 -19.45 6.98
CA THR A 199 -20.07 -19.83 5.84
C THR A 199 -19.28 -19.76 4.52
N ARG A 200 -19.57 -20.68 3.60
CA ARG A 200 -18.88 -20.74 2.30
C ARG A 200 -18.93 -19.40 1.54
N ARG A 201 -20.11 -18.76 1.51
CA ARG A 201 -20.31 -17.45 0.86
C ARG A 201 -19.38 -16.37 1.45
N VAL A 202 -19.28 -16.29 2.78
CA VAL A 202 -18.42 -15.30 3.43
C VAL A 202 -16.96 -15.61 3.18
N ARG A 203 -16.55 -16.88 3.25
CA ARG A 203 -15.17 -17.29 2.95
C ARG A 203 -14.78 -16.95 1.51
N GLU A 204 -15.67 -17.20 0.53
CA GLU A 204 -15.45 -16.82 -0.88
C GLU A 204 -15.36 -15.30 -1.07
N LEU A 205 -16.22 -14.52 -0.40
CA LEU A 205 -16.15 -13.05 -0.44
C LEU A 205 -14.85 -12.53 0.20
N TRP A 206 -14.45 -13.09 1.33
CA TRP A 206 -13.22 -12.73 2.04
C TRP A 206 -11.96 -13.05 1.20
N TRP A 207 -11.98 -14.11 0.40
CA TRP A 207 -10.90 -14.43 -0.55
C TRP A 207 -10.65 -13.33 -1.59
N GLN A 208 -11.69 -12.60 -1.98
CA GLN A 208 -11.57 -11.49 -2.93
C GLN A 208 -10.88 -10.26 -2.31
N GLY A 209 -10.69 -10.25 -0.99
CA GLY A 209 -10.15 -9.13 -0.23
C GLY A 209 -11.25 -8.35 0.49
N LEU A 210 -10.90 -7.79 1.64
CA LEU A 210 -11.83 -6.98 2.44
C LEU A 210 -11.87 -5.54 1.91
N PRO A 211 -13.05 -4.90 1.90
CA PRO A 211 -13.14 -3.45 1.75
C PRO A 211 -12.27 -2.75 2.82
N PRO A 212 -11.48 -1.71 2.50
CA PRO A 212 -10.53 -1.17 3.46
C PRO A 212 -11.19 -0.60 4.73
N ASN A 213 -12.41 -0.08 4.64
CA ASN A 213 -13.17 0.41 5.80
C ASN A 213 -13.76 -0.69 6.70
N VAL A 214 -13.71 -1.94 6.26
CA VAL A 214 -14.16 -3.11 7.01
C VAL A 214 -12.97 -3.83 7.67
N ARG A 215 -11.76 -3.69 7.10
CA ARG A 215 -10.54 -4.36 7.57
C ARG A 215 -10.31 -4.22 9.05
N GLY A 216 -10.30 -2.99 9.58
CA GLY A 216 -10.05 -2.76 11.00
C GLY A 216 -10.92 -3.63 11.92
N LYS A 217 -12.24 -3.60 11.69
CA LYS A 217 -13.19 -4.39 12.49
C LYS A 217 -13.01 -5.90 12.32
N VAL A 218 -12.79 -6.37 11.09
CA VAL A 218 -12.63 -7.81 10.83
C VAL A 218 -11.30 -8.32 11.39
N TRP A 219 -10.22 -7.57 11.20
CA TRP A 219 -8.90 -7.92 11.71
C TRP A 219 -8.85 -7.90 13.23
N SER A 220 -9.46 -6.91 13.90
CA SER A 220 -9.51 -6.88 15.36
C SER A 220 -10.28 -8.10 15.93
N LEU A 221 -11.40 -8.46 15.32
CA LEU A 221 -12.17 -9.67 15.69
C LEU A 221 -11.39 -10.97 15.43
N ALA A 222 -10.63 -11.04 14.34
CA ALA A 222 -9.88 -12.22 13.95
C ALA A 222 -8.58 -12.42 14.76
N ILE A 223 -7.83 -11.34 15.01
CA ILE A 223 -6.62 -11.35 15.84
C ILE A 223 -7.00 -11.63 17.30
N GLY A 224 -8.08 -11.00 17.77
CA GLY A 224 -8.58 -11.10 19.14
C GLY A 224 -7.74 -10.28 20.14
N ASN A 225 -8.10 -10.41 21.42
CA ASN A 225 -7.40 -9.75 22.53
C ASN A 225 -7.14 -10.71 23.70
N GLU A 226 -6.44 -11.81 23.42
CA GLU A 226 -6.06 -12.82 24.43
C GLU A 226 -5.18 -12.23 25.55
N LEU A 227 -4.42 -11.17 25.25
CA LEU A 227 -3.60 -10.44 26.20
C LEU A 227 -4.39 -9.50 27.13
N ASN A 228 -5.70 -9.33 26.90
CA ASN A 228 -6.59 -8.43 27.66
C ASN A 228 -6.04 -7.00 27.77
N ILE A 229 -5.45 -6.48 26.70
CA ILE A 229 -4.91 -5.12 26.64
C ILE A 229 -6.08 -4.15 26.51
N THR A 230 -6.06 -3.08 27.32
CA THR A 230 -7.08 -2.02 27.26
C THR A 230 -6.50 -0.73 26.68
N PRO A 231 -7.35 0.19 26.18
CA PRO A 231 -6.89 1.51 25.74
C PRO A 231 -6.17 2.30 26.83
N GLU A 232 -6.59 2.18 28.09
CA GLU A 232 -5.92 2.84 29.21
C GLU A 232 -4.51 2.31 29.43
N LEU A 233 -4.32 0.99 29.22
CA LEU A 233 -2.99 0.39 29.29
C LEU A 233 -2.08 0.93 28.19
N TYR A 234 -2.61 1.13 26.98
CA TYR A 234 -1.89 1.80 25.91
C TYR A 234 -1.45 3.22 26.31
N ASP A 235 -2.36 4.03 26.86
CA ASP A 235 -2.05 5.40 27.28
C ASP A 235 -0.93 5.46 28.33
N ILE A 236 -0.91 4.50 29.28
CA ILE A 236 0.15 4.36 30.28
C ILE A 236 1.50 4.11 29.59
N PHE A 237 1.57 3.14 28.66
CA PHE A 237 2.83 2.81 27.99
C PHE A 237 3.27 3.89 27.00
N LEU A 238 2.34 4.55 26.32
CA LEU A 238 2.64 5.68 25.47
C LEU A 238 3.22 6.84 26.27
N SER A 239 2.67 7.13 27.46
CA SER A 239 3.19 8.16 28.35
C SER A 239 4.63 7.86 28.77
N ARG A 240 4.91 6.60 29.15
CA ARG A 240 6.27 6.14 29.47
C ARG A 240 7.23 6.25 28.29
N ALA A 241 6.78 5.89 27.09
CA ALA A 241 7.59 6.01 25.87
C ALA A 241 7.94 7.47 25.58
N LYS A 242 6.97 8.38 25.68
CA LYS A 242 7.17 9.82 25.49
C LYS A 242 8.11 10.44 26.52
N GLU A 243 7.99 10.06 27.79
CA GLU A 243 8.91 10.50 28.85
C GLU A 243 10.35 10.07 28.54
N ARG A 244 10.52 8.82 28.10
CA ARG A 244 11.83 8.27 27.71
C ARG A 244 12.45 8.95 26.49
N TRP A 245 11.64 9.44 25.55
CA TRP A 245 12.16 10.21 24.41
C TRP A 245 12.58 11.62 24.80
N ARG A 246 11.86 12.25 25.73
CA ARG A 246 12.19 13.60 26.22
C ARG A 246 13.49 13.60 27.02
N SER A 247 13.64 12.65 27.94
CA SER A 247 14.87 12.52 28.72
C SER A 247 16.07 12.31 27.81
N PHE A 248 15.94 11.53 26.73
CA PHE A 248 16.99 11.34 25.72
C PHE A 248 17.35 12.64 24.99
N SER A 249 16.39 13.50 24.65
CA SER A 249 16.67 14.79 24.02
C SER A 249 17.37 15.79 24.94
N GLU A 250 17.25 15.62 26.26
CA GLU A 250 17.83 16.52 27.28
C GLU A 250 19.19 16.02 27.81
N THR A 251 19.48 14.71 27.75
CA THR A 251 20.70 14.08 28.30
C THR A 251 21.73 13.67 27.24
N GLY A 252 21.78 14.35 26.10
CA GLY A 252 22.75 14.11 25.01
C GLY A 252 24.26 14.26 25.36
N SER A 253 24.61 14.31 26.64
CA SER A 253 25.97 14.26 27.15
C SER A 253 25.96 13.73 28.59
N GLU A 254 26.56 12.55 28.77
CA GLU A 254 27.00 11.95 30.05
C GLU A 254 25.93 11.33 30.98
N ALA A 255 25.72 10.00 30.86
CA ALA A 255 25.35 9.16 32.00
C ALA A 255 25.77 7.69 31.78
N ASP A 256 26.67 7.25 32.66
CA ASP A 256 27.27 5.93 32.81
C ASP A 256 26.32 4.99 33.59
N ASP A 257 25.55 4.15 32.89
CA ASP A 257 24.95 2.92 33.45
C ASP A 257 24.87 1.83 32.36
N GLY A 258 25.97 1.08 32.26
CA GLY A 258 26.51 0.50 31.03
C GLY A 258 25.93 -0.82 30.51
N ALA A 259 24.64 -1.12 30.69
CA ALA A 259 24.03 -2.28 30.02
C ALA A 259 22.59 -2.06 29.56
N SER A 260 21.73 -1.42 30.38
CA SER A 260 20.33 -1.23 29.99
C SER A 260 20.10 0.00 29.10
N LEU A 261 20.96 1.02 29.16
CA LEU A 261 20.83 2.23 28.34
C LEU A 261 21.18 1.98 26.86
N ALA A 262 22.16 1.11 26.58
CA ALA A 262 22.61 0.80 25.22
C ALA A 262 21.53 0.08 24.38
N ASP A 263 20.87 -0.95 24.93
CA ASP A 263 19.75 -1.64 24.26
C ASP A 263 18.54 -0.70 24.05
N ARG A 264 18.40 0.27 24.96
CA ARG A 264 17.31 1.24 24.98
C ARG A 264 17.47 2.37 23.96
N GLU A 265 18.70 2.84 23.78
CA GLU A 265 19.11 3.83 22.76
C GLU A 265 19.03 3.19 21.37
N SER A 266 19.51 1.94 21.25
CA SER A 266 19.41 1.12 20.04
C SER A 266 17.96 0.99 19.53
N SER A 267 17.00 0.71 20.43
CA SER A 267 15.58 0.54 20.03
C SER A 267 14.99 1.79 19.36
N LEU A 268 15.32 3.00 19.83
CA LEU A 268 14.76 4.23 19.27
C LEU A 268 15.32 4.55 17.90
N ASP A 269 16.63 4.34 17.72
CA ASP A 269 17.27 4.59 16.44
C ASP A 269 16.88 3.54 15.41
N LEU A 270 16.69 2.28 15.83
CA LEU A 270 16.09 1.24 14.98
C LEU A 270 14.65 1.61 14.57
N ILE A 271 13.81 2.10 15.49
CA ILE A 271 12.46 2.58 15.16
C ILE A 271 12.52 3.69 14.10
N LYS A 272 13.34 4.72 14.29
CA LYS A 272 13.48 5.83 13.33
C LYS A 272 13.97 5.34 11.97
N LEU A 273 14.99 4.46 11.96
CA LEU A 273 15.54 3.86 10.75
C LEU A 273 14.45 3.11 9.98
N ASP A 274 13.68 2.26 10.67
CA ASP A 274 12.64 1.46 10.04
C ASP A 274 11.46 2.29 9.55
N ILE A 275 11.01 3.29 10.31
CA ILE A 275 9.96 4.22 9.87
C ILE A 275 10.39 4.91 8.56
N SER A 276 11.66 5.32 8.44
CA SER A 276 12.17 5.99 7.22
C SER A 276 12.00 5.16 5.94
N ARG A 277 12.02 3.83 6.07
CA ARG A 277 11.88 2.87 4.96
C ARG A 277 10.58 2.07 4.95
N THR A 278 9.62 2.43 5.81
CA THR A 278 8.30 1.80 5.85
C THR A 278 7.37 2.41 4.81
N PHE A 279 7.09 1.67 3.74
CA PHE A 279 6.29 2.12 2.57
C PHE A 279 6.63 3.55 2.07
N PRO A 280 7.91 3.85 1.74
CA PRO A 280 8.35 5.21 1.42
C PRO A 280 7.62 5.87 0.23
N PRO A 281 7.18 5.16 -0.83
CA PRO A 281 6.44 5.79 -1.93
C PRO A 281 5.11 6.45 -1.52
N LEU A 282 4.58 6.13 -0.34
CA LEU A 282 3.33 6.72 0.15
C LEU A 282 3.52 8.08 0.83
N PHE A 283 4.73 8.40 1.30
CA PHE A 283 5.07 9.64 2.00
C PHE A 283 4.19 9.97 3.24
N ILE A 284 3.55 8.97 3.83
CA ILE A 284 2.63 9.16 4.96
C ILE A 284 3.19 8.77 6.32
N PHE A 285 4.20 7.88 6.36
CA PHE A 285 4.81 7.39 7.60
C PHE A 285 6.13 8.07 7.93
N GLN A 286 6.83 8.58 6.90
CA GLN A 286 8.07 9.31 7.08
C GLN A 286 7.83 10.64 7.80
N LYS A 287 8.89 11.25 8.34
CA LYS A 287 8.82 12.48 9.12
C LYS A 287 8.04 13.57 8.35
N GLY A 288 7.03 14.15 9.01
CA GLY A 288 6.11 15.13 8.42
C GLY A 288 4.86 14.53 7.75
N GLY A 289 4.79 13.21 7.62
CA GLY A 289 3.59 12.50 7.17
C GLY A 289 2.53 12.36 8.27
N PRO A 290 1.24 12.26 7.91
CA PRO A 290 0.13 12.25 8.87
C PRO A 290 0.13 11.04 9.83
N TYR A 291 0.79 9.94 9.49
CA TYR A 291 0.85 8.72 10.32
C TYR A 291 2.20 8.56 11.04
N HIS A 292 3.12 9.52 10.90
CA HIS A 292 4.46 9.42 11.48
C HIS A 292 4.45 9.29 13.00
N ASP A 293 3.81 10.24 13.68
CA ASP A 293 3.77 10.30 15.14
C ASP A 293 2.97 9.12 15.71
N LEU A 294 1.92 8.71 14.99
CA LEU A 294 1.09 7.56 15.34
C LEU A 294 1.90 6.26 15.29
N LEU A 295 2.67 6.04 14.22
CA LEU A 295 3.54 4.88 14.09
C LEU A 295 4.62 4.88 15.17
N HIS A 296 5.23 6.04 15.44
CA HIS A 296 6.22 6.18 16.49
C HIS A 296 5.62 5.86 17.88
N SER A 297 4.39 6.32 18.13
CA SER A 297 3.65 6.12 19.38
C SER A 297 3.34 4.64 19.65
N VAL A 298 2.79 3.93 18.66
CA VAL A 298 2.47 2.49 18.78
C VAL A 298 3.74 1.67 19.02
N LEU A 299 4.81 1.90 18.25
CA LEU A 299 6.06 1.18 18.41
C LEU A 299 6.73 1.48 19.74
N GLY A 300 6.78 2.75 20.13
CA GLY A 300 7.30 3.19 21.43
C GLY A 300 6.58 2.56 22.61
N ALA A 301 5.25 2.63 22.61
CA ALA A 301 4.42 2.02 23.64
C ALA A 301 4.67 0.51 23.72
N TYR A 302 4.86 -0.17 22.58
CA TYR A 302 5.17 -1.61 22.58
C TYR A 302 6.50 -1.93 23.25
N THR A 303 7.55 -1.14 23.00
CA THR A 303 8.84 -1.35 23.68
C THR A 303 8.75 -1.17 25.20
N CYS A 304 7.80 -0.35 25.69
CA CYS A 304 7.53 -0.19 27.11
C CYS A 304 6.62 -1.30 27.67
N TYR A 305 5.74 -1.87 26.85
CA TYR A 305 4.86 -2.98 27.22
C TYR A 305 5.61 -4.32 27.29
N ARG A 306 6.46 -4.60 26.29
CA ARG A 306 7.28 -5.82 26.18
C ARG A 306 8.76 -5.47 26.13
N PRO A 307 9.35 -4.97 27.25
CA PRO A 307 10.78 -4.64 27.29
C PRO A 307 11.68 -5.87 27.10
N ASP A 308 11.15 -7.08 27.32
CA ASP A 308 11.84 -8.35 27.07
C ASP A 308 12.04 -8.64 25.58
N VAL A 309 11.19 -8.09 24.70
CA VAL A 309 11.31 -8.18 23.25
C VAL A 309 11.95 -6.92 22.68
N GLY A 310 11.58 -5.75 23.21
CA GLY A 310 12.01 -4.46 22.70
C GLY A 310 11.48 -4.21 21.29
N TYR A 311 12.28 -3.51 20.48
CA TYR A 311 11.98 -3.30 19.07
C TYR A 311 12.82 -4.23 18.20
N VAL A 312 12.16 -5.01 17.35
CA VAL A 312 12.82 -5.83 16.33
C VAL A 312 12.55 -5.24 14.96
N GLN A 313 13.60 -5.15 14.16
CA GLN A 313 13.54 -4.61 12.81
C GLN A 313 12.48 -5.33 11.97
N GLY A 314 11.62 -4.58 11.29
CA GLY A 314 10.47 -5.07 10.53
C GLY A 314 9.13 -4.85 11.23
N MET A 315 9.12 -4.62 12.55
CA MET A 315 7.90 -4.33 13.32
C MET A 315 7.14 -3.09 12.82
N SER A 316 7.86 -2.10 12.26
CA SER A 316 7.23 -0.89 11.71
C SER A 316 6.25 -1.19 10.58
N PHE A 317 6.52 -2.19 9.74
CA PHE A 317 5.67 -2.53 8.60
C PHE A 317 4.34 -3.13 9.07
N ILE A 318 4.38 -3.98 10.09
CA ILE A 318 3.19 -4.56 10.74
C ILE A 318 2.35 -3.45 11.40
N ALA A 319 3.00 -2.60 12.20
CA ALA A 319 2.32 -1.49 12.87
C ALA A 319 1.72 -0.49 11.86
N ALA A 320 2.43 -0.18 10.78
CA ALA A 320 1.97 0.69 9.70
C ALA A 320 0.69 0.16 9.01
N VAL A 321 0.64 -1.14 8.72
CA VAL A 321 -0.57 -1.78 8.17
C VAL A 321 -1.75 -1.67 9.13
N LEU A 322 -1.52 -1.85 10.44
CA LEU A 322 -2.58 -1.75 11.44
C LEU A 322 -3.11 -0.33 11.61
N ILE A 323 -2.25 0.68 11.78
CA ILE A 323 -2.68 2.08 11.98
C ILE A 323 -3.37 2.70 10.76
N LEU A 324 -3.19 2.13 9.56
CA LEU A 324 -3.97 2.52 8.38
C LEU A 324 -5.42 2.07 8.45
N ASN A 325 -5.72 1.01 9.20
CA ASN A 325 -7.01 0.35 9.20
C ASN A 325 -7.74 0.44 10.56
N LEU A 326 -7.03 0.82 11.63
CA LEU A 326 -7.51 0.89 13.00
C LEU A 326 -7.20 2.24 13.64
N GLU A 327 -7.96 2.60 14.65
CA GLU A 327 -7.61 3.71 15.55
C GLU A 327 -6.37 3.35 16.38
N GLU A 328 -5.69 4.36 16.91
CA GLU A 328 -4.37 4.22 17.54
C GLU A 328 -4.30 3.14 18.63
N ALA A 329 -5.21 3.19 19.61
CA ALA A 329 -5.23 2.23 20.71
C ALA A 329 -5.59 0.82 20.22
N ASP A 330 -6.55 0.69 19.31
CA ASP A 330 -6.95 -0.60 18.73
C ASP A 330 -5.83 -1.20 17.87
N ALA A 331 -5.08 -0.36 17.15
CA ALA A 331 -3.91 -0.77 16.39
C ALA A 331 -2.83 -1.32 17.33
N PHE A 332 -2.59 -0.69 18.47
CA PHE A 332 -1.69 -1.21 19.50
C PHE A 332 -2.16 -2.55 20.08
N ILE A 333 -3.45 -2.67 20.41
CA ILE A 333 -4.03 -3.92 20.93
C ILE A 333 -3.85 -5.05 19.90
N ALA A 334 -4.22 -4.81 18.65
CA ALA A 334 -4.06 -5.77 17.57
C ALA A 334 -2.59 -6.12 17.33
N PHE A 335 -1.70 -5.13 17.34
CA PHE A 335 -0.26 -5.30 17.16
C PHE A 335 0.33 -6.21 18.24
N ALA A 336 0.06 -5.91 19.51
CA ALA A 336 0.58 -6.69 20.62
C ALA A 336 0.07 -8.13 20.63
N ASN A 337 -1.22 -8.34 20.36
CA ASN A 337 -1.80 -9.69 20.27
C ASN A 337 -1.28 -10.46 19.06
N LEU A 338 -1.11 -9.81 17.91
CA LEU A 338 -0.56 -10.42 16.70
C LEU A 338 0.87 -10.89 16.92
N LEU A 339 1.70 -10.03 17.54
CA LEU A 339 3.08 -10.37 17.88
C LEU A 339 3.20 -11.48 18.95
N ASN A 340 2.12 -11.74 19.70
CA ASN A 340 2.06 -12.81 20.70
C ASN A 340 1.55 -14.15 20.12
N LYS A 341 1.19 -14.22 18.84
CA LYS A 341 0.83 -15.49 18.20
C LYS A 341 2.07 -16.40 18.12
N PRO A 342 1.92 -17.75 18.22
CA PRO A 342 3.06 -18.67 18.29
C PRO A 342 4.05 -18.53 17.13
N CYS A 343 3.55 -18.36 15.89
CA CYS A 343 4.39 -18.13 14.73
C CYS A 343 5.20 -16.85 14.88
N GLN A 344 4.55 -15.70 15.07
CA GLN A 344 5.22 -14.41 15.20
C GLN A 344 6.23 -14.39 16.36
N LEU A 345 5.87 -14.93 17.53
CA LEU A 345 6.79 -15.04 18.66
C LEU A 345 8.05 -15.84 18.32
N ALA A 346 7.92 -16.95 17.60
CA ALA A 346 9.05 -17.80 17.21
C ALA A 346 10.09 -17.00 16.40
N PHE A 347 9.62 -16.29 15.37
CA PHE A 347 10.51 -15.55 14.48
C PHE A 347 11.07 -14.27 15.14
N PHE A 348 10.27 -13.54 15.93
CA PHE A 348 10.73 -12.31 16.60
C PHE A 348 11.70 -12.56 17.76
N ARG A 349 11.58 -13.69 18.46
CA ARG A 349 12.50 -14.09 19.53
C ARG A 349 13.66 -14.96 19.04
N VAL A 350 13.70 -15.28 17.75
CA VAL A 350 14.71 -16.17 17.16
C VAL A 350 14.71 -17.53 17.91
N ASP A 351 13.53 -18.08 18.15
CA ASP A 351 13.36 -19.43 18.69
C ASP A 351 13.72 -20.43 17.59
N HIS A 352 15.00 -20.79 17.52
CA HIS A 352 15.55 -21.64 16.47
C HIS A 352 14.81 -22.97 16.35
N ASP A 353 14.47 -23.62 17.47
CA ASP A 353 13.80 -24.93 17.45
C ASP A 353 12.40 -24.84 16.83
N LEU A 354 11.64 -23.81 17.20
CA LEU A 354 10.30 -23.62 16.65
C LEU A 354 10.35 -23.14 15.19
N MET A 355 11.30 -22.27 14.83
CA MET A 355 11.55 -21.86 13.46
C MET A 355 11.91 -23.05 12.55
N LEU A 356 12.79 -23.95 13.01
CA LEU A 356 13.15 -25.16 12.27
C LEU A 356 11.95 -26.07 12.03
N LYS A 357 11.03 -26.20 13.01
CA LYS A 357 9.76 -26.93 12.80
C LYS A 357 8.88 -26.28 11.72
N TYR A 358 8.81 -24.94 11.69
CA TYR A 358 8.11 -24.22 10.64
C TYR A 358 8.75 -24.40 9.27
N PHE A 359 10.09 -24.37 9.18
CA PHE A 359 10.83 -24.61 7.94
C PHE A 359 10.66 -26.03 7.44
N ALA A 360 10.84 -27.04 8.29
CA ALA A 360 10.64 -28.44 7.93
C ALA A 360 9.22 -28.70 7.44
N ALA A 361 8.21 -28.16 8.14
CA ALA A 361 6.82 -28.26 7.69
C ALA A 361 6.61 -27.57 6.33
N PHE A 362 7.19 -26.38 6.11
CA PHE A 362 7.13 -25.69 4.83
C PHE A 362 7.77 -26.50 3.70
N GLU A 363 8.95 -27.08 3.92
CA GLU A 363 9.66 -27.89 2.93
C GLU A 363 8.87 -29.12 2.50
N VAL A 364 8.16 -29.77 3.42
CA VAL A 364 7.25 -30.88 3.10
C VAL A 364 6.18 -30.45 2.09
N PHE A 365 5.55 -29.30 2.28
CA PHE A 365 4.54 -28.80 1.33
C PHE A 365 5.20 -28.22 0.06
N PHE A 366 6.44 -27.74 0.15
CA PHE A 366 7.18 -27.25 -1.00
C PHE A 366 7.53 -28.39 -1.96
N GLU A 367 8.07 -29.50 -1.44
CA GLU A 367 8.36 -30.70 -2.23
C GLU A 367 7.10 -31.27 -2.88
N GLU A 368 5.99 -31.39 -2.13
CA GLU A 368 4.72 -31.92 -2.64
C GLU A 368 4.15 -31.05 -3.78
N ASN A 369 4.19 -29.72 -3.64
CA ASN A 369 3.54 -28.82 -4.59
C ASN A 369 4.43 -28.44 -5.79
N LEU A 370 5.74 -28.30 -5.58
CA LEU A 370 6.70 -27.79 -6.56
C LEU A 370 7.98 -28.64 -6.60
N PRO A 371 7.90 -29.95 -6.86
CA PRO A 371 9.04 -30.88 -6.71
C PRO A 371 10.24 -30.52 -7.58
N ARG A 372 10.00 -29.95 -8.78
CA ARG A 372 11.06 -29.49 -9.69
C ARG A 372 11.85 -28.34 -9.09
N LEU A 373 11.16 -27.34 -8.56
CA LEU A 373 11.79 -26.17 -7.95
C LEU A 373 12.43 -26.51 -6.61
N PHE A 374 11.78 -27.37 -5.80
CA PHE A 374 12.35 -27.87 -4.57
C PHE A 374 13.69 -28.56 -4.80
N ASN A 375 13.77 -29.50 -5.76
CA ASN A 375 15.04 -30.16 -6.11
C ASN A 375 16.10 -29.17 -6.60
N HIS A 376 15.71 -28.17 -7.39
CA HIS A 376 16.63 -27.09 -7.81
C HIS A 376 17.21 -26.31 -6.62
N PHE A 377 16.38 -26.01 -5.62
CA PHE A 377 16.81 -25.34 -4.39
C PHE A 377 17.72 -26.22 -3.56
N GLN A 378 17.42 -27.52 -3.44
CA GLN A 378 18.28 -28.49 -2.75
C GLN A 378 19.67 -28.60 -3.40
N ILE A 379 19.73 -28.73 -4.73
CA ILE A 379 21.00 -28.77 -5.48
C ILE A 379 21.79 -27.47 -5.32
N SER A 380 21.09 -26.33 -5.27
CA SER A 380 21.70 -25.01 -5.14
C SER A 380 22.02 -24.64 -3.68
N ASN A 381 21.69 -25.48 -2.70
CA ASN A 381 21.75 -25.18 -1.26
C ASN A 381 21.03 -23.87 -0.87
N LEU A 382 19.88 -23.59 -1.51
CA LEU A 382 19.06 -22.43 -1.19
C LEU A 382 18.00 -22.82 -0.15
N THR A 383 18.24 -22.48 1.11
CA THR A 383 17.42 -22.87 2.25
C THR A 383 16.35 -21.82 2.61
N PRO A 384 15.21 -22.22 3.21
CA PRO A 384 14.11 -21.31 3.51
C PRO A 384 14.45 -20.12 4.42
N ASP A 385 15.43 -20.25 5.32
CA ASP A 385 15.84 -19.17 6.24
C ASP A 385 16.30 -17.89 5.51
N LEU A 386 16.82 -18.02 4.28
CA LEU A 386 17.32 -16.90 3.50
C LEU A 386 16.23 -15.95 2.99
N TYR A 387 15.00 -16.44 2.80
CA TYR A 387 13.91 -15.64 2.22
C TYR A 387 12.62 -15.66 3.04
N LEU A 388 12.33 -16.77 3.72
CA LEU A 388 11.03 -17.00 4.35
C LEU A 388 10.87 -16.25 5.68
N ILE A 389 11.97 -15.93 6.37
CA ILE A 389 11.93 -15.21 7.66
C ILE A 389 11.19 -13.88 7.48
N ASP A 390 11.71 -12.99 6.64
CA ASP A 390 11.13 -11.66 6.38
C ASP A 390 9.67 -11.73 5.91
N TRP A 391 9.34 -12.76 5.12
CA TRP A 391 7.99 -12.99 4.61
C TRP A 391 7.01 -13.33 5.73
N ILE A 392 7.37 -14.26 6.62
CA ILE A 392 6.45 -14.76 7.64
C ILE A 392 6.33 -13.79 8.82
N PHE A 393 7.46 -13.31 9.35
CA PHE A 393 7.40 -12.54 10.59
C PHE A 393 6.77 -11.15 10.38
N THR A 394 6.92 -10.55 9.18
CA THR A 394 6.25 -9.30 8.82
C THR A 394 4.87 -9.52 8.18
N LEU A 395 4.41 -10.76 8.08
CA LEU A 395 3.18 -11.12 7.34
C LEU A 395 3.18 -10.48 5.95
N TYR A 396 4.32 -10.56 5.25
CA TYR A 396 4.57 -10.00 3.93
C TYR A 396 4.54 -8.47 3.81
N SER A 397 4.26 -7.72 4.88
CA SER A 397 4.16 -6.25 4.83
C SER A 397 5.46 -5.55 4.43
N LYS A 398 6.64 -6.16 4.72
CA LYS A 398 7.94 -5.68 4.25
C LYS A 398 8.26 -6.13 2.82
N SER A 399 7.68 -7.25 2.38
CA SER A 399 8.13 -7.99 1.19
C SER A 399 7.22 -7.81 -0.03
N LEU A 400 5.98 -7.37 0.18
CA LEU A 400 4.98 -7.17 -0.87
C LEU A 400 4.47 -5.71 -0.87
N PRO A 401 3.96 -5.22 -2.01
CA PRO A 401 3.24 -3.96 -2.06
C PRO A 401 2.07 -3.93 -1.07
N LEU A 402 1.80 -2.77 -0.48
CA LEU A 402 0.83 -2.61 0.62
C LEU A 402 -0.54 -3.24 0.31
N ASP A 403 -1.09 -3.02 -0.88
CA ASP A 403 -2.41 -3.54 -1.25
C ASP A 403 -2.42 -5.07 -1.34
N VAL A 404 -1.33 -5.68 -1.82
CA VAL A 404 -1.18 -7.13 -1.89
C VAL A 404 -0.99 -7.71 -0.50
N ALA A 405 -0.13 -7.09 0.31
CA ALA A 405 0.08 -7.47 1.71
C ALA A 405 -1.25 -7.41 2.50
N CYS A 406 -2.05 -6.35 2.32
CA CYS A 406 -3.36 -6.25 2.99
C CYS A 406 -4.30 -7.40 2.58
N ARG A 407 -4.30 -7.82 1.32
CA ARG A 407 -5.10 -8.98 0.89
C ARG A 407 -4.58 -10.30 1.49
N VAL A 408 -3.27 -10.43 1.65
CA VAL A 408 -2.67 -11.57 2.37
C VAL A 408 -3.11 -11.57 3.84
N TRP A 409 -3.10 -10.40 4.50
CA TRP A 409 -3.58 -10.23 5.87
C TRP A 409 -5.06 -10.55 6.01
N ASP A 410 -5.89 -10.13 5.04
CA ASP A 410 -7.31 -10.45 5.00
C ASP A 410 -7.51 -11.96 5.14
N VAL A 411 -6.82 -12.76 4.33
CA VAL A 411 -6.99 -14.22 4.34
C VAL A 411 -6.22 -14.90 5.48
N PHE A 412 -5.10 -14.35 5.93
CA PHE A 412 -4.43 -14.78 7.16
C PHE A 412 -5.37 -14.68 8.37
N CYS A 413 -6.12 -13.58 8.50
CA CYS A 413 -7.11 -13.42 9.56
C CYS A 413 -8.22 -14.49 9.51
N ARG A 414 -8.47 -15.08 8.34
CA ARG A 414 -9.48 -16.12 8.14
C ARG A 414 -8.94 -17.53 8.39
N ASP A 415 -7.73 -17.82 7.93
CA ASP A 415 -7.17 -19.18 7.82
C ASP A 415 -5.96 -19.42 8.75
N GLY A 416 -5.49 -18.38 9.45
CA GLY A 416 -4.38 -18.47 10.40
C GLY A 416 -3.00 -18.58 9.74
N GLU A 417 -2.02 -19.01 10.54
CA GLU A 417 -0.61 -19.05 10.15
C GLU A 417 -0.31 -19.92 8.90
N GLU A 418 -1.09 -20.98 8.65
CA GLU A 418 -0.95 -21.84 7.47
C GLU A 418 -0.96 -21.02 6.18
N PHE A 419 -1.83 -20.00 6.13
CA PHE A 419 -1.98 -19.16 4.95
C PHE A 419 -0.72 -18.35 4.63
N LEU A 420 0.10 -18.02 5.63
CA LEU A 420 1.37 -17.35 5.40
C LEU A 420 2.33 -18.26 4.63
N PHE A 421 2.42 -19.54 4.99
CA PHE A 421 3.28 -20.50 4.30
C PHE A 421 2.74 -20.86 2.91
N ARG A 422 1.42 -20.99 2.79
CA ARG A 422 0.75 -21.17 1.49
C ARG A 422 1.01 -19.99 0.55
N THR A 423 1.04 -18.76 1.08
CA THR A 423 1.39 -17.56 0.31
C THR A 423 2.83 -17.65 -0.19
N GLY A 424 3.77 -18.13 0.63
CA GLY A 424 5.16 -18.35 0.24
C GLY A 424 5.29 -19.33 -0.92
N LEU A 425 4.58 -20.46 -0.86
CA LEU A 425 4.50 -21.41 -1.97
C LEU A 425 3.88 -20.78 -3.22
N GLY A 426 2.85 -19.94 -3.06
CA GLY A 426 2.23 -19.20 -4.16
C GLY A 426 3.20 -18.24 -4.86
N ILE A 427 4.07 -17.56 -4.11
CA ILE A 427 5.14 -16.71 -4.67
C ILE A 427 6.16 -17.55 -5.43
N LEU A 428 6.60 -18.68 -4.85
CA LEU A 428 7.53 -19.60 -5.51
C LEU A 428 6.93 -20.16 -6.81
N ARG A 429 5.65 -20.51 -6.81
CA ARG A 429 4.91 -20.94 -8.01
C ARG A 429 4.80 -19.83 -9.05
N LEU A 430 4.53 -18.60 -8.63
CA LEU A 430 4.39 -17.45 -9.54
C LEU A 430 5.70 -17.20 -10.32
N TYR A 431 6.85 -17.44 -9.69
CA TYR A 431 8.18 -17.19 -10.26
C TYR A 431 8.96 -18.47 -10.58
N GLU A 432 8.31 -19.65 -10.60
CA GLU A 432 8.98 -20.94 -10.76
C GLU A 432 9.86 -20.99 -12.01
N ASP A 433 9.33 -20.55 -13.16
CA ASP A 433 10.05 -20.56 -14.44
C ASP A 433 11.30 -19.67 -14.42
N VAL A 434 11.26 -18.57 -13.66
CA VAL A 434 12.37 -17.63 -13.51
C VAL A 434 13.41 -18.21 -12.54
N LEU A 435 12.98 -18.75 -11.42
CA LEU A 435 13.84 -19.29 -10.37
C LEU A 435 14.60 -20.55 -10.84
N LEU A 436 13.98 -21.39 -11.67
CA LEU A 436 14.64 -22.57 -12.26
C LEU A 436 15.83 -22.20 -13.17
N GLN A 437 15.93 -20.95 -13.60
CA GLN A 437 17.03 -20.46 -14.45
C GLN A 437 18.11 -19.72 -13.64
N MET A 438 17.91 -19.52 -12.34
CA MET A 438 18.80 -18.77 -11.47
C MET A 438 19.70 -19.72 -10.67
N ASP A 439 20.93 -19.26 -10.40
CA ASP A 439 21.81 -19.90 -9.42
C ASP A 439 21.45 -19.48 -7.98
N PHE A 440 22.21 -19.96 -7.00
CA PHE A 440 22.04 -19.62 -5.59
C PHE A 440 22.00 -18.10 -5.33
N ILE A 441 22.96 -17.34 -5.88
CA ILE A 441 23.11 -15.91 -5.57
C ILE A 441 21.93 -15.13 -6.16
N HIS A 442 21.61 -15.37 -7.43
CA HIS A 442 20.52 -14.67 -8.10
C HIS A 442 19.17 -15.03 -7.49
N SER A 443 18.96 -16.30 -7.12
CA SER A 443 17.73 -16.73 -6.44
C SER A 443 17.58 -16.08 -5.08
N ALA A 444 18.64 -16.06 -4.26
CA ALA A 444 18.62 -15.43 -2.94
C ALA A 444 18.34 -13.91 -3.04
N GLN A 445 18.97 -13.22 -3.99
CA GLN A 445 18.73 -11.80 -4.22
C GLN A 445 17.30 -11.52 -4.70
N PHE A 446 16.78 -12.35 -5.60
CA PHE A 446 15.42 -12.21 -6.12
C PHE A 446 14.36 -12.42 -5.02
N LEU A 447 14.50 -13.47 -4.21
CA LEU A 447 13.51 -13.81 -3.17
C LEU A 447 13.55 -12.85 -1.97
N THR A 448 14.71 -12.25 -1.68
CA THR A 448 14.84 -11.22 -0.64
C THR A 448 14.35 -9.83 -1.10
N ARG A 449 14.18 -9.63 -2.41
CA ARG A 449 13.67 -8.38 -3.01
C ARG A 449 12.74 -8.70 -4.17
N LEU A 450 11.52 -9.12 -3.82
CA LEU A 450 10.49 -9.42 -4.81
C LEU A 450 10.13 -8.17 -5.64
N PRO A 451 9.65 -8.33 -6.88
CA PRO A 451 9.23 -7.21 -7.72
C PRO A 451 8.17 -6.33 -7.04
N GLU A 452 8.19 -5.01 -7.27
CA GLU A 452 7.19 -4.09 -6.70
C GLU A 452 5.85 -4.11 -7.44
N ASP A 453 5.80 -4.69 -8.63
CA ASP A 453 4.63 -4.71 -9.53
C ASP A 453 3.91 -6.07 -9.57
N ILE A 454 3.96 -6.83 -8.46
CA ILE A 454 3.29 -8.13 -8.37
C ILE A 454 1.79 -7.97 -8.55
N ASP A 455 1.24 -8.65 -9.56
CA ASP A 455 -0.19 -8.71 -9.79
C ASP A 455 -0.88 -9.57 -8.72
N SER A 456 -1.76 -8.93 -7.95
CA SER A 456 -2.49 -9.56 -6.83
C SER A 456 -3.30 -10.77 -7.29
N ASP A 457 -4.00 -10.70 -8.42
CA ASP A 457 -4.88 -11.77 -8.87
C ASP A 457 -4.10 -12.98 -9.37
N ARG A 458 -2.98 -12.76 -10.08
CA ARG A 458 -2.06 -13.83 -10.48
C ARG A 458 -1.42 -14.50 -9.28
N LEU A 459 -0.99 -13.74 -8.28
CA LEU A 459 -0.45 -14.31 -7.04
C LEU A 459 -1.51 -15.18 -6.36
N PHE A 460 -2.71 -14.66 -6.14
CA PHE A 460 -3.78 -15.41 -5.48
C PHE A 460 -4.22 -16.64 -6.28
N ALA A 461 -4.19 -16.60 -7.61
CA ALA A 461 -4.41 -17.78 -8.44
C ALA A 461 -3.34 -18.86 -8.21
N CYS A 462 -2.07 -18.47 -8.05
CA CYS A 462 -0.99 -19.39 -7.68
C CYS A 462 -1.18 -19.95 -6.27
N ILE A 463 -1.59 -19.13 -5.29
CA ILE A 463 -1.86 -19.57 -3.92
C ILE A 463 -3.00 -20.61 -3.89
N VAL A 464 -4.10 -20.40 -4.64
CA VAL A 464 -5.19 -21.40 -4.75
C VAL A 464 -4.64 -22.74 -5.22
N ALA A 465 -3.72 -22.74 -6.18
CA ALA A 465 -3.13 -23.95 -6.74
C ALA A 465 -2.21 -24.72 -5.81
N MET A 466 -1.86 -24.17 -4.62
CA MET A 466 -1.03 -24.83 -3.61
C MET A 466 -1.87 -25.44 -2.49
N PRO A 467 -2.34 -26.70 -2.61
CA PRO A 467 -2.97 -27.40 -1.49
C PRO A 467 -2.00 -27.59 -0.31
N MET A 468 -2.48 -27.29 0.90
CA MET A 468 -1.76 -27.51 2.17
C MET A 468 -2.10 -28.89 2.76
N LEU A 469 -1.95 -29.93 1.94
CA LEU A 469 -2.18 -31.33 2.30
C LEU A 469 -0.98 -32.16 1.82
N ASN A 470 -0.41 -32.98 2.71
CA ASN A 470 0.57 -34.00 2.34
C ASN A 470 -0.04 -35.38 2.64
N GLY A 471 -0.42 -36.10 1.60
CA GLY A 471 -1.31 -37.26 1.70
C GLY A 471 -2.62 -36.88 2.40
N ASN A 472 -2.85 -37.41 3.61
CA ASN A 472 -4.01 -37.09 4.44
C ASN A 472 -3.71 -36.11 5.60
N LYS A 473 -2.46 -35.62 5.72
CA LYS A 473 -2.04 -34.75 6.82
C LYS A 473 -2.19 -33.27 6.44
N LYS A 474 -2.80 -32.49 7.33
CA LYS A 474 -2.90 -31.02 7.25
C LYS A 474 -1.67 -30.34 7.83
N TRP A 475 -1.47 -29.05 7.54
CA TRP A 475 -0.40 -28.22 8.09
C TRP A 475 -0.11 -28.44 9.57
N SER A 476 -1.13 -28.35 10.43
CA SER A 476 -0.97 -28.49 11.88
C SER A 476 -0.47 -29.87 12.30
N GLN A 477 -0.83 -30.92 11.56
CA GLN A 477 -0.40 -32.29 11.82
C GLN A 477 1.03 -32.53 11.34
N VAL A 478 1.43 -31.91 10.22
CA VAL A 478 2.80 -31.98 9.71
C VAL A 478 3.74 -31.20 10.63
N LYS A 479 3.42 -29.95 10.98
CA LYS A 479 4.23 -29.10 11.85
C LYS A 479 4.47 -29.68 13.24
N ASN A 480 3.45 -30.34 13.80
CA ASN A 480 3.55 -30.98 15.11
C ASN A 480 4.05 -32.43 15.03
N GLY A 481 4.25 -32.96 13.83
CA GLY A 481 4.48 -34.36 13.53
C GLY A 481 5.93 -34.81 13.66
N ASP A 482 6.60 -34.44 14.76
CA ASP A 482 7.91 -34.96 15.21
C ASP A 482 7.92 -35.18 16.75
N VAL A 483 6.76 -35.53 17.34
CA VAL A 483 6.65 -36.04 18.73
C VAL A 483 6.41 -37.55 18.75
N CYS A 484 6.99 -38.27 17.79
CA CYS A 484 7.18 -39.71 17.89
C CYS A 484 8.68 -39.97 17.99
N THR A 485 9.17 -40.02 19.22
CA THR A 485 10.41 -40.68 19.62
C THR A 485 10.49 -42.06 18.95
N GLU A 486 11.55 -42.31 18.17
CA GLU A 486 12.16 -43.65 18.13
C GLU A 486 12.83 -43.96 19.47
#